data_AF-A0A849NJP0-F1
#
_entry.id   AF-A0A849NJP0-F1
#
_cell.length_a   1.000
_cell.length_b   1.000
_cell.length_c   1.000
_cell.angle_alpha   90.00
_cell.angle_beta   90.00
_cell.angle_gamma   90.00
#
_symmetry.space_group_name_H-M   'P 1'
#
loop_
_entity.id
_entity.type
_entity.pdbx_description
1 polymer ?
#
loop_
_entity_poly.entity_id
_entity_poly.type
_entity_poly.pdbx_seq_one_letter_code
_entity_poly.pdbx_strand_id
1 'polypeptide(L)'
;MQFSYKDKGEFLRAFLILIRKDKNINKSEKQMTMVIGKYFGFEKKFCEDAISHLLENEFLSEKPPVFSSKEIAHFFVKEVTHIMEQIKPMNDEEKEWLLEIAKVNNVNDMII
;
A
#
# COMPACT_ATOMS: atom_id res chain seq x y z
N MET A 1 13.92 6.38 10.91
CA MET A 1 12.84 5.38 10.85
C MET A 1 13.36 3.93 10.76
N GLN A 2 12.85 3.01 11.58
CA GLN A 2 13.12 1.56 11.50
C GLN A 2 11.78 0.82 11.42
N PHE A 3 11.60 -0.04 10.42
CA PHE A 3 10.37 -0.83 10.25
C PHE A 3 10.43 -2.13 11.03
N SER A 4 9.41 -2.41 11.85
CA SER A 4 9.20 -3.76 12.38
C SER A 4 8.75 -4.72 11.27
N TYR A 5 8.89 -6.03 11.47
CA TYR A 5 8.39 -7.01 10.50
C TYR A 5 6.88 -6.85 10.24
N LYS A 6 6.13 -6.50 11.29
CA LYS A 6 4.70 -6.18 11.17
C LYS A 6 4.49 -4.97 10.25
N ASP A 7 5.21 -3.87 10.46
CA ASP A 7 5.04 -2.66 9.62
C ASP A 7 5.35 -2.93 8.15
N LYS A 8 6.37 -3.74 7.86
CA LYS A 8 6.72 -4.13 6.49
C LYS A 8 5.56 -4.90 5.83
N GLY A 9 4.96 -5.84 6.56
CA GLY A 9 3.82 -6.62 6.09
C GLY A 9 2.60 -5.74 5.86
N GLU A 10 2.31 -4.83 6.80
CA GLU A 10 1.22 -3.86 6.69
C GLU A 10 1.42 -2.90 5.53
N PHE A 11 2.65 -2.45 5.27
CA PHE A 11 2.97 -1.59 4.14
C PHE A 11 2.61 -2.29 2.82
N LEU A 12 3.12 -3.50 2.60
CA LEU A 12 2.86 -4.24 1.37
C LEU A 12 1.36 -4.56 1.23
N ARG A 13 0.71 -5.00 2.32
CA ARG A 13 -0.73 -5.28 2.33
C ARG A 13 -1.55 -4.04 1.96
N ALA A 14 -1.24 -2.90 2.55
CA ALA A 14 -1.97 -1.66 2.30
C ALA A 14 -1.79 -1.15 0.87
N PHE A 15 -0.59 -1.32 0.30
CA PHE A 15 -0.34 -1.03 -1.11
C PHE A 15 -1.13 -1.98 -2.03
N LEU A 16 -1.17 -3.27 -1.73
CA LEU A 16 -1.96 -4.25 -2.48
C LEU A 16 -3.46 -3.92 -2.45
N ILE A 17 -4.00 -3.48 -1.31
CA ILE A 17 -5.41 -3.08 -1.20
C ILE A 17 -5.68 -1.82 -2.03
N LEU A 18 -4.77 -0.86 -2.02
CA LEU A 18 -4.87 0.36 -2.81
C LEU A 18 -5.03 0.05 -4.30
N ILE A 19 -4.07 -0.68 -4.89
CA ILE A 19 -4.08 -1.04 -6.32
C ILE A 19 -5.17 -2.05 -6.68
N ARG A 20 -5.89 -2.60 -5.70
CA ARG A 20 -7.04 -3.48 -5.92
C ARG A 20 -8.34 -2.70 -6.12
N LYS A 21 -8.44 -1.46 -5.61
CA LYS A 21 -9.71 -0.69 -5.57
C LYS A 21 -10.33 -0.52 -6.96
N ASP A 22 -9.52 -0.21 -7.97
CA ASP A 22 -9.99 -0.04 -9.34
C ASP A 22 -10.26 -1.35 -10.11
N LYS A 23 -10.00 -2.51 -9.48
CA LYS A 23 -10.13 -3.86 -10.03
C LYS A 23 -9.30 -4.11 -11.30
N ASN A 24 -8.30 -3.28 -11.59
CA ASN A 24 -7.49 -3.34 -12.80
C ASN A 24 -6.01 -3.08 -12.52
N ILE A 25 -5.29 -4.15 -12.17
CA ILE A 25 -3.87 -4.06 -11.83
C ILE A 25 -3.01 -4.01 -13.10
N ASN A 26 -2.45 -2.84 -13.39
CA ASN A 26 -1.62 -2.59 -14.55
C ASN A 26 -0.14 -3.01 -14.35
N LYS A 27 0.67 -2.90 -15.41
CA LYS A 27 2.08 -3.31 -15.39
C LYS A 27 2.94 -2.51 -14.39
N SER A 28 2.70 -1.21 -14.26
CA SER A 28 3.45 -0.33 -13.36
C SER A 28 3.17 -0.66 -11.91
N GLU A 29 1.92 -0.97 -11.55
CA GLU A 29 1.54 -1.40 -10.19
C GLU A 29 2.12 -2.77 -9.83
N LYS A 30 2.14 -3.69 -10.81
CA LYS A 30 2.84 -4.97 -10.66
C LYS A 30 4.32 -4.76 -10.37
N GLN A 31 4.98 -3.95 -11.19
CA GLN A 31 6.39 -3.65 -11.02
C GLN A 31 6.67 -2.98 -9.67
N MET A 32 5.82 -2.02 -9.26
CA MET A 32 5.96 -1.32 -7.98
C MET A 32 5.79 -2.27 -6.78
N THR A 33 4.84 -3.21 -6.85
CA THR A 33 4.70 -4.26 -5.83
C THR A 33 5.98 -5.06 -5.67
N MET A 34 6.66 -5.40 -6.77
CA MET A 34 7.95 -6.10 -6.72
C MET A 34 9.07 -5.24 -6.12
N VAL A 35 9.08 -3.94 -6.41
CA VAL A 35 10.04 -2.99 -5.85
C VAL A 35 9.86 -2.86 -4.33
N ILE A 36 8.62 -2.65 -3.87
CA ILE A 36 8.27 -2.55 -2.44
C ILE A 36 8.60 -3.87 -1.73
N GLY A 37 8.22 -5.00 -2.33
CA GLY A 37 8.52 -6.33 -1.82
C GLY A 37 10.01 -6.55 -1.58
N LYS A 38 10.82 -6.28 -2.61
CA LYS A 38 12.28 -6.37 -2.56
C LYS A 38 12.88 -5.41 -1.52
N TYR A 39 12.39 -4.17 -1.45
CA TYR A 39 12.86 -3.17 -0.49
C TYR A 39 12.70 -3.65 0.96
N PHE A 40 11.58 -4.31 1.28
CA PHE A 40 11.34 -4.84 2.62
C PHE A 40 11.95 -6.22 2.90
N GLY A 41 12.50 -6.87 1.86
CA GLY A 41 13.14 -8.18 1.95
C GLY A 41 12.17 -9.35 1.84
N PHE A 42 11.02 -9.15 1.21
CA PHE A 42 10.10 -10.25 0.89
C PHE A 42 10.60 -11.08 -0.28
N GLU A 43 10.34 -12.37 -0.23
CA GLU A 43 10.68 -13.29 -1.31
C GLU A 43 9.95 -12.91 -2.60
N LYS A 44 10.68 -12.96 -3.72
CA LYS A 44 10.15 -12.55 -5.03
C LYS A 44 8.87 -13.32 -5.36
N LYS A 45 8.91 -14.64 -5.17
CA LYS A 45 7.78 -15.53 -5.45
C LYS A 45 6.55 -15.18 -4.59
N PHE A 46 6.75 -14.79 -3.34
CA PHE A 46 5.67 -14.35 -2.47
C PHE A 46 4.97 -13.09 -3.03
N CYS A 47 5.74 -12.11 -3.50
CA CYS A 47 5.17 -10.91 -4.12
C CYS A 47 4.47 -11.21 -5.45
N GLU A 48 5.02 -12.09 -6.28
CA GLU A 48 4.43 -12.54 -7.54
C GLU A 48 3.08 -13.25 -7.31
N ASP A 49 3.03 -14.16 -6.33
CA ASP A 49 1.82 -14.89 -5.98
C ASP A 49 0.77 -13.92 -5.39
N ALA A 50 1.19 -13.02 -4.49
CA ALA A 50 0.31 -12.05 -3.85
C ALA A 50 -0.41 -11.15 -4.87
N ILE A 51 0.29 -10.66 -5.90
CA ILE A 51 -0.32 -9.82 -6.92
C ILE A 51 -1.11 -10.60 -7.96
N SER A 52 -0.69 -11.82 -8.30
CA SER A 52 -1.39 -12.66 -9.29
C SER A 52 -2.77 -13.09 -8.80
N HIS A 53 -2.92 -13.32 -7.49
CA HIS A 53 -4.19 -13.70 -6.87
C HIS A 53 -4.93 -12.54 -6.19
N LEU A 54 -4.45 -11.30 -6.34
CA LEU A 54 -4.95 -10.15 -5.56
C LEU A 54 -6.45 -9.90 -5.74
N LEU A 55 -6.95 -9.98 -6.98
CA LEU A 55 -8.36 -9.74 -7.29
C LEU A 55 -9.28 -10.86 -6.76
N GLU A 56 -8.76 -12.09 -6.72
CA GLU A 56 -9.47 -13.31 -6.30
C GLU A 56 -9.38 -13.55 -4.78
N ASN A 57 -8.47 -12.87 -4.08
CA ASN A 57 -8.23 -13.10 -2.67
C ASN A 57 -9.27 -12.41 -1.79
N GLU A 58 -10.33 -13.15 -1.45
CA GLU A 58 -11.40 -12.70 -0.54
C GLU A 58 -10.95 -12.63 0.94
N PHE A 59 -9.81 -13.24 1.29
CA PHE A 59 -9.29 -13.26 2.66
C PHE A 59 -8.41 -12.06 2.99
N LEU A 60 -8.13 -11.20 2.01
CA LEU A 60 -7.37 -9.98 2.24
C LEU A 60 -8.18 -9.00 3.07
N SER A 61 -7.76 -8.76 4.31
CA SER A 61 -8.43 -7.79 5.17
C SER A 61 -8.39 -6.40 4.55
N GLU A 62 -9.54 -5.76 4.34
CA GLU A 62 -9.64 -4.38 3.86
C GLU A 62 -9.56 -3.33 4.97
N LYS A 63 -9.09 -3.69 6.17
CA LYS A 63 -8.93 -2.72 7.26
C LYS A 63 -7.69 -1.84 7.03
N PRO A 64 -7.80 -0.51 7.20
CA PRO A 64 -6.64 0.38 7.16
C PRO A 64 -5.57 -0.09 8.15
N PRO A 65 -4.29 -0.23 7.76
CA PRO A 65 -3.20 -0.56 8.69
C PRO A 65 -3.06 0.47 9.81
N VAL A 66 -2.79 -0.01 11.02
CA VAL A 66 -2.26 0.82 12.11
C VAL A 66 -0.78 0.48 12.27
N PHE A 67 0.07 1.42 11.89
CA PHE A 67 1.53 1.28 11.95
C PHE A 67 2.03 1.45 13.38
N SER A 68 3.22 0.94 13.66
CA SER A 68 3.86 1.03 14.98
C SER A 68 4.19 2.47 15.41
N SER A 69 4.29 3.41 14.46
CA SER A 69 4.53 4.82 14.75
C SER A 69 3.87 5.74 13.71
N LYS A 70 3.58 6.96 14.14
CA LYS A 70 3.06 8.02 13.25
C LYS A 70 4.06 8.41 12.16
N GLU A 71 5.37 8.33 12.43
CA GLU A 71 6.42 8.59 11.43
C GLU A 71 6.30 7.60 10.25
N ILE A 72 6.09 6.31 10.54
CA ILE A 72 5.91 5.28 9.51
C ILE A 72 4.62 5.48 8.72
N ALA A 73 3.51 5.78 9.40
CA ALA A 73 2.25 6.04 8.73
C ALA A 73 2.32 7.26 7.80
N HIS A 74 2.95 8.34 8.28
CA HIS A 74 3.16 9.55 7.48
C HIS A 74 4.06 9.24 6.28
N PHE A 75 5.14 8.48 6.46
CA PHE A 75 5.98 8.03 5.36
C PHE A 75 5.18 7.20 4.34
N PHE A 76 4.40 6.20 4.79
CA PHE A 76 3.59 5.36 3.91
C PHE A 76 2.67 6.22 3.04
N VAL A 77 1.84 7.06 3.66
CA VAL A 77 0.83 7.85 2.93
C VAL A 77 1.52 8.76 1.91
N LYS A 78 2.60 9.44 2.30
CA LYS A 78 3.31 10.39 1.43
C LYS A 78 3.96 9.70 0.25
N GLU A 79 4.73 8.64 0.50
CA GLU A 79 5.48 7.96 -0.55
C GLU A 79 4.56 7.21 -1.49
N VAL A 80 3.51 6.58 -0.97
CA VAL A 80 2.53 5.86 -1.79
C VAL A 80 1.73 6.83 -2.65
N THR A 81 1.28 7.98 -2.12
CA THR A 81 0.67 9.05 -2.93
C THR A 81 1.59 9.46 -4.07
N HIS A 82 2.85 9.78 -3.76
CA HIS A 82 3.83 10.20 -4.78
C HIS A 82 4.09 9.14 -5.85
N ILE A 83 4.21 7.87 -5.43
CA ILE A 83 4.36 6.73 -6.33
C ILE A 83 3.16 6.61 -7.25
N MET A 84 1.94 6.66 -6.70
CA MET A 84 0.71 6.50 -7.46
C MET A 84 0.58 7.60 -8.51
N GLU A 85 0.78 8.87 -8.14
CA GLU A 85 0.73 10.02 -9.06
C GLU A 85 1.67 9.88 -10.28
N GLN A 86 2.80 9.18 -10.13
CA GLN A 86 3.73 8.94 -11.23
C GLN A 86 3.32 7.77 -12.13
N ILE A 87 2.61 6.77 -11.60
CA ILE A 87 2.26 5.57 -12.36
C ILE A 87 0.87 5.64 -12.99
N LYS A 88 -0.11 6.28 -12.32
CA LYS A 88 -1.45 6.53 -12.86
C LYS A 88 -2.21 7.62 -12.08
N PRO A 89 -3.19 8.29 -12.71
CA PRO A 89 -4.15 9.10 -11.96
C PRO A 89 -4.91 8.23 -10.93
N MET A 90 -4.90 8.64 -9.67
CA MET A 90 -5.68 7.98 -8.62
C MET A 90 -7.17 8.33 -8.74
N ASN A 91 -8.02 7.32 -8.59
CA ASN A 91 -9.47 7.52 -8.48
C ASN A 91 -9.88 7.89 -7.02
N ASP A 92 -11.15 8.19 -6.82
CA ASP A 92 -11.65 8.64 -5.51
C ASP A 92 -11.58 7.54 -4.44
N GLU A 93 -11.75 6.26 -4.79
CA GLU A 93 -11.64 5.14 -3.84
C GLU A 93 -10.21 4.95 -3.33
N GLU A 94 -9.23 5.17 -4.20
CA GLU A 94 -7.80 5.10 -3.88
C GLU A 94 -7.37 6.24 -2.96
N LYS A 95 -7.87 7.46 -3.23
CA LYS A 95 -7.63 8.61 -2.37
C LYS A 95 -8.28 8.43 -1.01
N GLU A 96 -9.54 7.99 -0.98
CA GLU A 96 -10.25 7.72 0.28
C GLU A 96 -9.51 6.65 1.11
N TRP A 97 -9.01 5.59 0.48
CA TRP A 97 -8.20 4.58 1.17
C TRP A 97 -6.95 5.18 1.85
N LEU A 98 -6.22 6.06 1.18
CA LEU A 98 -5.05 6.73 1.77
C LEU A 98 -5.45 7.69 2.90
N LEU A 99 -6.59 8.39 2.76
CA LEU A 99 -7.14 9.25 3.82
C LEU A 99 -7.59 8.44 5.05
N GLU A 100 -8.20 7.27 4.86
CA GLU A 100 -8.57 6.37 5.95
C GLU A 100 -7.34 5.90 6.73
N ILE A 101 -6.26 5.54 6.03
CA ILE A 101 -4.97 5.18 6.65
C ILE A 101 -4.42 6.35 7.46
N ALA A 102 -4.42 7.54 6.87
CA ALA A 102 -3.95 8.75 7.53
C ALA A 102 -4.75 9.01 8.82
N LYS A 103 -6.08 8.89 8.76
CA LYS A 103 -7.01 9.08 9.88
C LYS A 103 -6.77 8.09 11.02
N VAL A 104 -6.70 6.76 10.75
CA VAL A 104 -6.51 5.77 11.83
C VAL A 104 -5.14 5.86 12.50
N ASN A 105 -4.15 6.45 11.83
CA ASN A 105 -2.81 6.68 12.36
C ASN A 105 -2.58 8.11 12.90
N ASN A 106 -3.64 8.95 12.94
CA ASN A 106 -3.59 10.35 13.37
C ASN A 106 -2.60 11.23 12.57
N VAL A 107 -2.46 10.97 11.27
CA VAL A 107 -1.72 11.78 10.30
C VAL A 107 -2.73 12.72 9.62
N ASN A 108 -2.84 13.96 10.12
CA ASN A 108 -3.90 14.90 9.74
C ASN A 108 -3.40 16.07 8.87
N ASP A 109 -2.11 16.08 8.57
CA ASP A 109 -1.37 17.17 7.94
C ASP A 109 -1.20 16.99 6.43
N MET A 110 -1.82 15.98 5.84
CA MET A 110 -1.69 15.66 4.42
C MET A 110 -2.93 16.06 3.62
N ILE A 111 -2.70 16.76 2.51
CA ILE A 111 -3.69 17.03 1.47
C ILE A 111 -3.36 16.04 0.33
N ILE A 112 -4.31 15.14 0.02
CA ILE A 112 -4.21 14.10 -1.02
C ILE A 112 -5.26 14.40 -2.09
#